data_AF-A0A0F3NZD3-F1
#
_entry.id   AF-A0A0F3NZD3-F1
#
_cell.length_a   1.000
_cell.length_b   1.000
_cell.length_c   1.000
_cell.angle_alpha   90.00
_cell.angle_beta   90.00
_cell.angle_gamma   90.00
#
_symmetry.space_group_name_H-M   'P 1'
#
loop_
_entity.id
_entity.type
_entity.pdbx_description
1 polymer ?
#
loop_
_entity_poly.entity_id
_entity_poly.type
_entity_poly.pdbx_seq_one_letter_code
_entity_poly.pdbx_strand_id
1 'polypeptide(L)'
;MEELNDITEKWCYFFKHAKETTLDGYNKIIGEDLIIKRAYEALDQFNWSEDELITYEQELKRIWDNKAVEDYKLERAKAEGKAEGKAEGIKLGEIKGKAEGKAEGIKLGEAKGKAEGKAEGKAEAKKILQ
;
A
#
# COMPACT_ATOMS: atom_id res chain seq x y z
N MET A 1 21.84 -6.55 47.13
CA MET A 1 21.25 -6.04 45.88
C MET A 1 20.44 -4.84 46.29
N GLU A 2 21.06 -3.67 46.28
CA GLU A 2 20.38 -2.40 46.54
C GLU A 2 19.84 -1.90 45.20
N GLU A 3 18.53 -1.71 45.11
CA GLU A 3 17.93 -1.02 43.97
C GLU A 3 18.43 0.43 43.98
N LEU A 4 19.16 0.82 42.93
CA LEU A 4 19.64 2.19 42.72
C LEU A 4 18.44 3.08 42.39
N ASN A 5 17.81 3.65 43.42
CA ASN A 5 16.60 4.46 43.27
C ASN A 5 16.90 5.94 42.97
N ASP A 6 18.13 6.40 43.22
CA ASP A 6 18.54 7.78 42.94
C ASP A 6 19.19 7.93 41.55
N ILE A 7 18.76 8.96 40.82
CA ILE A 7 19.25 9.25 39.47
C ILE A 7 20.76 9.53 39.46
N THR A 8 21.27 10.17 40.51
CA THR A 8 22.71 10.46 40.64
C THR A 8 23.51 9.18 40.81
N GLU A 9 23.03 8.23 41.61
CA GLU A 9 23.69 6.93 41.77
C GLU A 9 23.67 6.12 40.48
N LYS A 10 22.59 6.18 39.70
CA LYS A 10 22.52 5.55 38.37
C LYS A 10 23.53 6.15 37.39
N TRP A 11 23.72 7.48 37.39
CA TRP A 11 24.76 8.13 36.58
C TRP A 11 26.18 7.79 37.06
N CYS A 12 26.41 7.75 38.37
CA CYS A 12 27.70 7.32 38.94
C CYS A 12 28.01 5.88 38.55
N TYR A 13 27.02 4.99 38.59
CA TYR A 13 27.16 3.61 38.15
C TYR A 13 27.46 3.52 36.66
N PHE A 14 26.73 4.27 35.81
CA PHE A 14 26.99 4.39 34.38
C PHE A 14 28.47 4.73 34.11
N PHE A 15 28.96 5.83 34.66
CA PHE A 15 30.34 6.28 34.41
C PHE A 15 31.39 5.29 34.94
N LYS A 16 31.08 4.55 36.02
CA LYS A 16 32.00 3.57 36.61
C LYS A 16 32.08 2.27 35.81
N HIS A 17 30.95 1.79 35.29
CA HIS A 17 30.83 0.46 34.70
C HIS A 17 30.57 0.47 33.18
N ALA A 18 30.59 1.65 32.54
CA ALA A 18 30.38 1.86 31.11
C ALA A 18 31.22 0.95 30.19
N LYS A 19 32.43 0.56 30.62
CA LYS A 19 33.35 -0.27 29.83
C LYS A 19 33.17 -1.77 30.02
N GLU A 20 32.48 -2.20 31.08
CA GLU A 20 32.50 -3.58 31.57
C GLU A 20 31.13 -4.26 31.47
N THR A 21 30.06 -3.48 31.33
CA THR A 21 28.69 -4.00 31.42
C THR A 21 28.13 -4.30 30.03
N THR A 22 27.75 -5.55 29.79
CA THR A 22 26.91 -5.93 28.64
C THR A 22 25.46 -5.50 28.87
N LEU A 23 24.77 -5.14 27.79
CA LEU A 23 23.39 -4.63 27.80
C LEU A 23 22.39 -5.50 28.60
N ASP A 24 22.63 -6.83 28.64
CA ASP A 24 21.79 -7.81 29.35
C ASP A 24 21.96 -7.76 30.88
N GLY A 25 23.17 -7.43 31.37
CA GLY A 25 23.44 -7.21 32.79
C GLY A 25 22.87 -5.88 33.29
N TYR A 26 22.83 -4.87 32.42
CA TYR A 26 22.32 -3.52 32.70
C TYR A 26 20.82 -3.48 33.00
N ASN A 27 20.00 -4.17 32.18
CA ASN A 27 18.53 -4.22 32.35
C ASN A 27 18.09 -4.81 33.71
N LYS A 28 18.94 -5.61 34.36
CA LYS A 28 18.66 -6.20 35.67
C LYS A 28 19.02 -5.30 36.86
N ILE A 29 19.83 -4.25 36.66
CA ILE A 29 20.42 -3.45 37.75
C ILE A 29 19.86 -2.03 37.81
N ILE A 30 19.61 -1.38 36.66
CA ILE A 30 19.28 0.07 36.60
C ILE A 30 17.78 0.34 36.33
N GLY A 31 17.05 -0.64 35.79
CA GLY A 31 15.62 -0.52 35.47
C GLY A 31 15.31 0.21 34.14
N GLU A 32 14.08 0.68 33.95
CA GLU A 32 13.54 1.29 32.72
C GLU A 32 13.93 2.77 32.48
N ASP A 33 15.06 3.25 33.00
CA ASP A 33 15.44 4.66 32.80
C ASP A 33 15.82 4.94 31.34
N LEU A 34 14.89 5.59 30.62
CA LEU A 34 15.01 5.89 29.19
C LEU A 34 16.19 6.82 28.87
N ILE A 35 16.63 7.67 29.80
CA ILE A 35 17.71 8.63 29.56
C ILE A 35 19.07 7.91 29.62
N ILE A 36 19.27 7.10 30.67
CA ILE A 36 20.53 6.36 30.83
C ILE A 36 20.65 5.25 29.78
N LYS A 37 19.53 4.63 29.40
CA LYS A 37 19.48 3.69 28.27
C LYS A 37 19.97 4.35 26.98
N ARG A 38 19.48 5.54 26.65
CA ARG A 38 19.89 6.27 25.45
C ARG A 38 21.37 6.67 25.48
N ALA A 39 21.92 6.96 26.67
CA ALA A 39 23.35 7.24 26.84
C ALA A 39 24.22 5.99 26.57
N TYR A 40 23.78 4.82 27.03
CA TYR A 40 24.44 3.54 26.71
C TYR A 40 24.35 3.19 25.22
N GLU A 41 23.19 3.35 24.59
CA GLU A 41 23.03 3.12 23.15
C GLU A 41 23.97 4.02 22.33
N ALA A 42 24.15 5.28 22.75
CA ALA A 42 25.10 6.20 22.11
C ALA A 42 26.56 5.81 22.36
N LEU A 43 26.90 5.31 23.55
CA LEU A 43 28.24 4.84 23.88
C LEU A 43 28.61 3.58 23.09
N ASP A 44 27.69 2.63 23.00
CA ASP A 44 27.86 1.38 22.26
C ASP A 44 28.18 1.68 20.79
N GLN A 45 27.37 2.53 20.14
CA GLN A 45 27.62 2.99 18.77
C GLN A 45 28.99 3.65 18.56
N PHE A 46 29.50 4.37 19.56
CA PHE A 46 30.82 5.02 19.49
C PHE A 46 32.00 4.06 19.71
N ASN A 47 31.74 2.91 20.34
CA ASN A 47 32.77 1.96 20.75
C ASN A 47 32.87 0.76 19.80
N TRP A 48 32.08 0.74 18.72
CA TRP A 48 32.16 -0.28 17.67
C TRP A 48 33.47 -0.17 16.90
N SER A 49 34.08 -1.33 16.66
CA SER A 49 35.19 -1.48 15.72
C SER A 49 34.72 -1.26 14.27
N GLU A 50 35.65 -0.99 13.36
CA GLU A 50 35.33 -0.87 11.92
C GLU A 50 34.60 -2.11 11.39
N ASP A 51 34.99 -3.32 11.84
CA ASP A 51 34.36 -4.58 11.41
C ASP A 51 32.90 -4.69 11.89
N GLU A 52 32.60 -4.27 13.12
CA GLU A 52 31.25 -4.25 13.67
C GLU A 52 30.36 -3.23 12.95
N LEU A 53 30.91 -2.05 12.66
CA LEU A 53 30.20 -1.01 11.91
C LEU A 53 29.90 -1.45 10.47
N ILE A 54 30.87 -2.06 9.79
CA ILE A 54 30.66 -2.64 8.45
C ILE A 54 29.58 -3.72 8.48
N THR A 55 29.58 -4.60 9.49
CA THR A 55 28.56 -5.65 9.63
C THR A 55 27.16 -5.04 9.82
N TYR A 56 27.04 -4.02 10.67
CA TYR A 56 25.78 -3.32 10.89
C TYR A 56 25.27 -2.60 9.62
N GLU A 57 26.15 -1.88 8.92
CA GLU A 57 25.80 -1.20 7.66
C GLU A 57 25.38 -2.19 6.57
N GLN A 58 26.03 -3.36 6.49
CA GLN A 58 25.64 -4.42 5.57
C GLN A 58 24.24 -4.96 5.86
N GLU A 59 23.88 -5.16 7.12
CA GLU A 59 22.52 -5.57 7.50
C GLU A 59 21.48 -4.50 7.18
N LEU A 60 21.78 -3.22 7.47
CA LEU A 60 20.91 -2.12 7.06
C LEU A 60 20.71 -2.08 5.55
N LYS A 61 21.80 -2.22 4.78
CA LYS A 61 21.74 -2.28 3.32
C LYS A 61 20.89 -3.45 2.85
N ARG A 62 21.04 -4.64 3.45
CA ARG A 62 20.21 -5.81 3.13
C ARG A 62 18.73 -5.54 3.38
N ILE A 63 18.39 -4.91 4.51
CA ILE A 63 17.01 -4.56 4.84
C ILE A 63 16.44 -3.56 3.83
N TRP A 64 17.20 -2.53 3.46
CA TRP A 64 16.76 -1.54 2.48
C TRP A 64 16.65 -2.11 1.07
N ASP A 65 17.58 -2.94 0.64
CA ASP A 65 17.53 -3.62 -0.67
C ASP A 65 16.28 -4.52 -0.74
N ASN A 66 16.01 -5.30 0.31
CA ASN A 66 14.79 -6.12 0.39
C ASN A 66 13.53 -5.27 0.37
N LYS A 67 13.51 -4.17 1.13
CA LYS A 67 12.38 -3.25 1.13
C LYS A 67 12.14 -2.62 -0.24
N ALA A 68 13.20 -2.20 -0.93
CA ALA A 68 13.11 -1.61 -2.26
C ALA A 68 12.57 -2.62 -3.28
N VAL A 69 12.96 -3.89 -3.19
CA VAL A 69 12.43 -4.96 -4.05
C VAL A 69 10.94 -5.17 -3.81
N GLU A 70 10.50 -5.24 -2.55
CA GLU A 70 9.08 -5.41 -2.21
C GLU A 70 8.24 -4.21 -2.63
N ASP A 71 8.72 -2.99 -2.37
CA ASP A 71 8.05 -1.76 -2.78
C ASP A 71 7.93 -1.71 -4.33
N TYR A 72 8.99 -2.08 -5.06
CA TYR A 72 8.96 -2.17 -6.52
C TYR A 72 7.95 -3.20 -7.04
N LYS A 73 7.92 -4.41 -6.45
CA LYS A 73 6.96 -5.46 -6.82
C LYS A 73 5.53 -4.98 -6.61
N LEU A 74 5.25 -4.34 -5.48
CA LEU A 74 3.92 -3.83 -5.14
C LEU A 74 3.47 -2.75 -6.12
N GLU A 75 4.33 -1.77 -6.42
CA GLU A 75 4.01 -0.70 -7.36
C GLU A 75 3.78 -1.23 -8.77
N ARG A 76 4.60 -2.20 -9.21
CA ARG A 76 4.41 -2.87 -10.49
C ARG A 76 3.08 -3.63 -10.55
N ALA A 77 2.76 -4.42 -9.52
CA ALA A 77 1.50 -5.16 -9.46
C ALA A 77 0.27 -4.24 -9.48
N LYS A 78 0.32 -3.10 -8.78
CA LYS A 78 -0.76 -2.10 -8.84
C LYS A 78 -0.89 -1.49 -10.23
N ALA A 79 0.23 -1.17 -10.88
CA ALA A 79 0.23 -0.59 -12.22
C ALA A 79 -0.36 -1.57 -13.25
N GLU A 80 0.09 -2.83 -13.22
CA GLU A 80 -0.41 -3.91 -14.08
C GLU A 80 -1.91 -4.14 -13.83
N GLY A 81 -2.34 -4.32 -12.59
CA GLY A 81 -3.76 -4.53 -12.26
C GLY A 81 -4.66 -3.35 -12.67
N LYS A 82 -4.18 -2.10 -12.56
CA LYS A 82 -4.92 -0.92 -13.04
C LYS A 82 -5.01 -0.90 -14.56
N ALA A 83 -3.95 -1.27 -15.27
CA ALA A 83 -3.93 -1.33 -16.72
C ALA A 83 -4.87 -2.42 -17.24
N GLU A 84 -4.80 -3.62 -16.67
CA GLU A 84 -5.69 -4.74 -16.99
C GLU A 84 -7.15 -4.40 -16.71
N GLY A 85 -7.47 -3.92 -15.51
CA GLY A 85 -8.84 -3.56 -15.15
C GLY A 85 -9.42 -2.47 -16.04
N LYS A 86 -8.61 -1.48 -16.47
CA LYS A 86 -9.04 -0.47 -17.45
C LYS A 86 -9.30 -1.09 -18.82
N ALA A 87 -8.39 -1.94 -19.31
CA ALA A 87 -8.54 -2.60 -20.60
C ALA A 87 -9.78 -3.50 -20.66
N GLU A 88 -9.98 -4.32 -19.62
CA GLU A 88 -11.16 -5.17 -19.48
C GLU A 88 -12.44 -4.35 -19.39
N GLY A 89 -12.45 -3.29 -18.57
CA GLY A 89 -13.60 -2.40 -18.42
C GLY A 89 -14.02 -1.73 -19.73
N ILE A 90 -13.05 -1.25 -20.52
CA ILE A 90 -13.31 -0.67 -21.86
C ILE A 90 -13.91 -1.74 -22.78
N LYS A 91 -13.26 -2.91 -22.88
CA LYS A 91 -13.70 -3.99 -23.77
C LYS A 91 -15.11 -4.47 -23.42
N LEU A 92 -15.40 -4.68 -22.14
CA LEU A 92 -16.72 -5.08 -21.67
C LEU A 92 -17.77 -4.00 -21.93
N GLY A 93 -17.42 -2.74 -21.67
CA GLY A 93 -18.28 -1.59 -21.95
C GLY A 93 -18.65 -1.47 -23.43
N GLU A 94 -17.68 -1.65 -24.34
CA GLU A 94 -17.93 -1.64 -25.78
C GLU A 94 -18.84 -2.78 -26.24
N ILE A 95 -18.59 -4.01 -25.76
CA ILE A 95 -19.41 -5.17 -26.12
C ILE A 95 -20.84 -4.97 -25.64
N LYS A 96 -21.00 -4.57 -24.37
CA LYS A 96 -22.31 -4.35 -23.76
C LYS A 96 -23.06 -3.21 -24.44
N GLY A 97 -22.40 -2.07 -24.65
CA GLY A 97 -23.00 -0.91 -25.32
C GLY A 97 -23.40 -1.21 -26.77
N LYS A 98 -22.60 -1.96 -27.53
CA LYS A 98 -22.99 -2.39 -28.89
C LYS A 98 -24.18 -3.34 -28.88
N ALA A 99 -24.23 -4.29 -27.95
CA ALA A 99 -25.33 -5.24 -27.84
C ALA A 99 -26.64 -4.54 -27.45
N GLU A 100 -26.59 -3.68 -26.43
CA GLU A 100 -27.73 -2.90 -25.95
C GLU A 100 -28.22 -1.93 -27.04
N GLY A 101 -27.34 -1.15 -27.64
CA GLY A 101 -27.69 -0.21 -28.71
C GLY A 101 -28.30 -0.90 -29.94
N LYS A 102 -27.80 -2.09 -30.31
CA LYS A 102 -28.40 -2.88 -31.40
C LYS A 102 -29.80 -3.38 -31.03
N ALA A 103 -29.98 -3.90 -29.82
CA ALA A 103 -31.27 -4.38 -29.34
C ALA A 103 -32.31 -3.26 -29.26
N GLU A 104 -31.94 -2.09 -28.73
CA GLU A 104 -32.80 -0.92 -28.67
C GLU A 104 -33.14 -0.37 -30.06
N GLY A 105 -32.14 -0.29 -30.95
CA GLY A 105 -32.34 0.16 -32.32
C GLY A 105 -33.33 -0.72 -33.10
N ILE A 106 -33.23 -2.05 -32.96
CA ILE A 106 -34.18 -2.99 -33.57
C ILE A 106 -35.59 -2.78 -33.02
N LYS A 107 -35.75 -2.76 -31.70
CA LYS A 107 -37.07 -2.55 -31.06
C LYS A 107 -37.71 -1.24 -31.48
N LEU A 108 -36.94 -0.15 -31.52
CA LEU A 108 -37.44 1.17 -31.91
C LEU A 108 -37.81 1.20 -33.40
N GLY A 109 -36.99 0.60 -34.26
CA GLY A 109 -37.26 0.49 -35.70
C GLY A 109 -38.53 -0.28 -35.99
N GLU A 110 -38.73 -1.44 -35.34
CA GLU A 110 -39.95 -2.24 -35.48
C GLU A 110 -41.20 -1.49 -34.99
N ALA A 111 -41.10 -0.79 -33.86
CA ALA A 111 -42.21 -0.01 -33.31
C ALA A 111 -42.61 1.14 -34.25
N LYS A 112 -41.62 1.90 -34.75
CA LYS A 112 -41.86 2.99 -35.71
C LYS A 112 -42.45 2.48 -37.02
N GLY A 113 -41.85 1.45 -37.62
CA GLY A 113 -42.34 0.89 -38.89
C GLY A 113 -43.77 0.37 -38.79
N LYS A 114 -44.15 -0.28 -37.68
CA LYS A 114 -45.54 -0.69 -37.43
C LYS A 114 -46.50 0.49 -37.29
N ALA A 115 -46.08 1.55 -36.60
CA ALA A 115 -46.90 2.75 -36.41
C ALA A 115 -47.12 3.51 -37.73
N GLU A 116 -46.04 3.73 -38.49
CA GLU A 116 -46.04 4.41 -39.78
C GLU A 116 -46.87 3.63 -40.81
N GLY A 117 -46.63 2.33 -40.99
CA GLY A 117 -47.41 1.51 -41.92
C GLY A 117 -48.91 1.47 -41.59
N LYS A 118 -49.27 1.48 -40.29
CA LYS A 118 -50.69 1.56 -39.87
C LYS A 118 -51.30 2.94 -40.17
N ALA A 119 -50.53 4.02 -40.04
CA ALA A 119 -50.99 5.37 -40.34
C ALA A 119 -51.16 5.57 -41.86
N GLU A 120 -50.18 5.15 -42.65
CA GLU A 120 -50.22 5.21 -44.11
C GLU A 120 -51.37 4.39 -44.69
N GLY A 121 -51.52 3.13 -44.27
CA GLY A 121 -52.63 2.29 -44.72
C GLY A 121 -54.01 2.88 -44.39
N LYS A 122 -54.17 3.54 -43.23
CA LYS A 122 -55.41 4.26 -42.89
C LYS A 122 -55.62 5.49 -43.79
N ALA A 123 -54.57 6.26 -44.06
CA ALA A 123 -54.66 7.44 -44.90
C ALA A 123 -55.01 7.08 -46.35
N GLU A 124 -54.41 6.01 -46.88
CA GLU A 124 -54.66 5.52 -48.24
C GLU A 124 -56.06 4.93 -48.39
N ALA A 125 -56.51 4.11 -47.42
CA ALA A 125 -57.90 3.64 -47.40
C ALA A 125 -58.92 4.79 -47.40
N LYS A 126 -58.64 5.87 -46.65
CA LYS A 126 -59.50 7.04 -46.61
C LYS A 126 -59.53 7.81 -47.94
N LYS A 127 -58.41 7.89 -48.66
CA LYS A 127 -58.33 8.50 -50.00
C LYS A 127 -59.15 7.72 -51.04
N ILE A 128 -59.21 6.40 -50.94
CA ILE A 128 -59.98 5.55 -51.87
C ILE A 128 -61.50 5.69 -51.65
N LEU A 129 -61.91 6.11 -50.44
CA LEU A 129 -63.31 6.24 -50.02
C LEU A 129 -63.90 7.67 -50.22
N GLN A 130 -63.12 8.63 -50.73
CA GLN A 130 -63.56 10.00 -51.04
C GLN A 130 -63.58 10.23 -52.55
#